data_AF-A0A0B6Z0P2-F1
#
_entry.id   AF-A0A0B6Z0P2-F1
#
_cell.length_a   1.000
_cell.length_b   1.000
_cell.length_c   1.000
_cell.angle_alpha   90.00
_cell.angle_beta   90.00
_cell.angle_gamma   90.00
#
_symmetry.space_group_name_H-M   'P 1'
#
loop_
_entity.id
_entity.type
_entity.pdbx_description
1 polymer ?
#
loop_
_entity_poly.entity_id
_entity_poly.type
_entity_poly.pdbx_seq_one_letter_code
_entity_poly.pdbx_strand_id
1 'polypeptide(L)' 'STTLALFRMLEIIEGSILIDTLDITRVDLSTLRSRLAIIPQDPVLFTGTLRFNLDPNEKRSDEKLWSALDAVQLKDVVS' A
#
# COMPACT_ATOMS: atom_id res chain seq x y z
N SER A 1 9.51 10.15 11.86
CA SER A 1 9.61 9.31 10.65
C SER A 1 8.73 9.92 9.57
N THR A 2 9.29 10.25 8.40
CA THR A 2 8.57 10.88 7.27
C THR A 2 7.42 10.02 6.77
N THR A 3 7.61 8.70 6.73
CA THR A 3 6.60 7.75 6.28
C THR A 3 5.35 7.79 7.16
N LEU A 4 5.51 7.87 8.50
CA LEU A 4 4.39 7.97 9.43
C LEU A 4 3.62 9.28 9.27
N ALA A 5 4.31 10.38 8.92
CA ALA A 5 3.68 11.66 8.64
C ALA A 5 2.92 11.64 7.30
N LEU A 6 3.49 11.05 6.24
CA LEU A 6 2.84 10.91 4.92
C LEU A 6 1.54 10.11 4.99
N PHE A 7 1.53 9.01 5.75
CA PHE A 7 0.32 8.21 5.96
C PHE A 7 -0.64 8.79 7.02
N ARG A 8 -0.29 9.95 7.60
CA ARG A 8 -1.00 10.59 8.72
C ARG A 8 -1.31 9.57 9.83
N MET A 9 -0.31 8.77 10.20
CA MET A 9 -0.36 7.90 11.39
C MET A 9 -0.03 8.68 12.67
N LEU A 10 0.68 9.79 12.52
CA LEU A 10 0.95 10.78 13.57
C LEU A 10 0.38 12.13 13.12
N GLU A 11 0.01 12.96 14.09
CA GLU A 11 -0.45 14.32 13.83
C GLU A 11 0.71 15.23 13.43
N ILE A 12 0.46 16.14 12.49
CA ILE A 12 1.43 17.15 12.06
C ILE A 12 1.24 18.35 13.00
N ILE A 13 2.23 18.59 13.87
CA ILE A 13 2.16 19.66 14.88
C ILE A 13 2.48 21.02 14.25
N GLU A 14 3.49 21.07 13.38
CA GLU A 14 3.91 22.27 12.67
C GLU A 14 4.34 21.94 11.23
N GLY A 15 4.26 22.94 10.34
CA GLY A 15 4.58 22.81 8.93
C GLY A 15 3.43 22.24 8.09
N SER A 16 3.76 21.81 6.87
CA SER A 16 2.79 21.18 5.97
C SER A 16 3.48 20.19 5.05
N ILE A 17 2.72 19.19 4.61
CA ILE A 17 3.17 18.22 3.60
C ILE A 17 2.22 18.36 2.41
N LEU A 18 2.79 18.66 1.25
CA LEU A 18 2.05 18.87 0.02
C LEU A 18 2.34 17.73 -0.97
N ILE A 19 1.29 17.17 -1.56
CA ILE A 19 1.38 16.26 -2.71
C ILE A 19 0.70 16.97 -3.88
N ASP A 20 1.42 17.18 -4.98
CA ASP A 20 0.93 17.92 -6.14
C ASP A 20 0.30 19.27 -5.78
N THR A 21 0.94 20.00 -4.85
CA THR A 21 0.48 21.28 -4.27
C THR A 21 -0.73 21.23 -3.33
N LEU A 22 -1.31 20.06 -3.09
CA LEU A 22 -2.40 19.87 -2.15
C LEU A 22 -1.87 19.48 -0.76
N ASP A 23 -2.28 20.24 0.26
CA ASP A 23 -2.03 19.89 1.66
C ASP A 23 -2.77 18.60 2.03
N ILE A 24 -2.03 17.57 2.43
CA ILE A 24 -2.58 16.24 2.77
C ILE A 24 -3.52 16.25 3.98
N THR A 25 -3.47 17.29 4.82
CA THR A 25 -4.39 17.46 5.95
C THR A 25 -5.83 17.75 5.49
N ARG A 26 -5.99 18.30 4.29
CA ARG A 26 -7.29 18.64 3.68
C ARG A 26 -7.93 17.47 2.92
N VAL A 27 -7.22 16.36 2.77
CA VAL A 27 -7.71 15.14 2.12
C VAL A 27 -8.26 14.19 3.19
N ASP A 28 -9.38 13.53 2.87
CA ASP A 28 -9.88 12.43 3.69
C ASP A 28 -8.81 11.34 3.87
N LEU A 29 -8.71 10.80 5.08
CA LEU A 29 -7.69 9.81 5.43
C LEU A 29 -7.81 8.54 4.59
N SER A 30 -9.03 8.06 4.33
CA SER A 30 -9.24 6.85 3.51
C SER A 30 -8.76 7.09 2.08
N THR A 31 -9.12 8.24 1.51
CA THR A 31 -8.72 8.66 0.17
C THR A 31 -7.20 8.81 0.05
N LEU A 32 -6.56 9.51 0.99
CA LEU A 32 -5.10 9.68 1.01
C LEU A 32 -4.40 8.33 1.08
N ARG A 33 -4.78 7.47 2.04
CA ARG A 33 -4.14 6.16 2.25
C ARG A 33 -4.40 5.18 1.11
N SER A 34 -5.52 5.29 0.40
CA SER A 34 -5.82 4.45 -0.77
C SER A 34 -4.89 4.71 -1.96
N ARG A 35 -4.22 5.88 -1.99
CA ARG A 35 -3.33 6.31 -3.08
C ARG A 35 -1.85 6.20 -2.75
N LEU A 36 -1.52 5.74 -1.54
CA LEU A 36 -0.15 5.55 -1.09
C LEU A 36 0.09 4.06 -0.84
N ALA A 37 1.23 3.56 -1.33
CA ALA A 37 1.70 2.21 -1.02
C ALA A 37 2.98 2.29 -0.19
N ILE A 38 3.12 1.40 0.78
CA ILE A 38 4.35 1.23 1.56
C ILE A 38 4.86 -0.19 1.38
N ILE A 39 6.15 -0.32 1.11
CA ILE A 39 6.85 -1.60 1.08
C ILE A 39 7.76 -1.63 2.30
N PRO A 40 7.44 -2.41 3.35
CA PRO A 40 8.31 -2.52 4.53
C PRO A 40 9.61 -3.24 4.15
N GLN A 41 10.68 -2.98 4.91
CA GLN A 41 11.96 -3.68 4.72
C GLN A 41 11.82 -5.19 4.95
N ASP A 42 11.07 -5.56 5.99
CA ASP A 42 10.66 -6.94 6.26
C ASP A 42 9.17 -7.11 5.92
N PRO A 43 8.82 -7.96 4.93
CA PRO A 43 7.42 -8.20 4.60
C PRO A 43 6.72 -8.95 5.74
N VAL A 44 5.52 -8.49 6.08
CA VAL A 44 4.63 -9.20 7.00
C VAL A 44 3.57 -9.91 6.19
N LEU A 45 3.50 -11.23 6.33
CA LEU A 45 2.44 -12.05 5.76
C LEU A 45 1.46 -12.43 6.86
N PHE A 46 0.17 -12.43 6.51
CA PHE A 46 -0.88 -12.94 7.37
C PHE A 46 -1.07 -14.44 7.12
N THR A 47 -1.46 -15.17 8.17
CA THR A 47 -1.87 -16.57 8.03
C THR A 47 -3.02 -16.67 7.04
N GLY A 48 -2.86 -17.48 6.00
CA GLY A 48 -3.86 -17.64 4.94
C GLY A 48 -3.22 -18.04 3.61
N THR A 49 -3.98 -17.87 2.54
CA THR A 49 -3.52 -18.17 1.18
C THR A 49 -2.66 -17.03 0.62
N LEU A 50 -1.87 -17.32 -0.41
CA LEU A 50 -1.18 -16.27 -1.17
C LEU A 50 -2.19 -15.29 -1.78
N ARG A 51 -3.33 -15.79 -2.28
CA ARG A 51 -4.44 -14.99 -2.82
C ARG A 51 -4.97 -13.96 -1.81
N PHE A 52 -5.11 -14.37 -0.54
CA PHE A 52 -5.52 -13.49 0.56
C PHE A 52 -4.45 -12.43 0.87
N ASN A 53 -3.17 -12.82 0.91
CA ASN A 53 -2.07 -11.88 1.16
C ASN A 53 -1.90 -10.85 0.03
N LEU A 54 -2.18 -11.21 -1.22
CA LEU A 54 -2.08 -10.30 -2.37
C LEU A 54 -3.28 -9.38 -2.53
N ASP A 55 -4.49 -9.87 -2.26
CA ASP A 55 -5.73 -9.10 -2.42
C ASP A 55 -6.80 -9.58 -1.41
N PRO A 56 -6.73 -9.12 -0.16
CA PRO A 56 -7.57 -9.60 0.95
C PRO A 56 -9.05 -9.21 0.80
N ASN A 57 -9.37 -8.29 -0.10
CA ASN A 57 -10.74 -7.84 -0.37
C ASN A 57 -11.30 -8.40 -1.69
N GLU A 58 -10.58 -9.32 -2.34
CA GLU A 58 -11.00 -9.98 -3.58
C GLU A 58 -11.41 -9.00 -4.71
N LYS A 59 -10.71 -7.87 -4.81
CA LYS A 59 -11.01 -6.82 -5.80
C LYS A 59 -10.35 -7.04 -7.16
N ARG A 60 -9.41 -8.00 -7.27
CA ARG A 60 -8.61 -8.26 -8.48
C ARG A 60 -8.89 -9.66 -9.01
N SER A 61 -8.92 -9.82 -10.33
CA SER A 61 -9.02 -11.13 -10.96
C SER A 61 -7.70 -11.89 -10.85
N ASP A 62 -7.76 -13.22 -10.96
CA ASP A 62 -6.58 -14.07 -10.84
C ASP A 62 -5.55 -13.76 -11.93
N GLU A 63 -5.99 -13.42 -13.15
CA GLU A 63 -5.09 -13.04 -14.24
C GLU A 63 -4.27 -11.79 -13.88
N LYS A 64 -4.88 -10.81 -13.21
CA LYS A 64 -4.18 -9.60 -12.75
C LYS A 64 -3.17 -9.91 -11.65
N LEU A 65 -3.49 -10.84 -10.76
CA LEU A 65 -2.58 -11.24 -9.69
C LEU A 65 -1.39 -12.04 -10.23
N TRP A 66 -1.63 -12.98 -11.14
CA TRP A 66 -0.56 -13.71 -11.82
C TRP A 66 0.35 -12.79 -12.65
N SER A 67 -0.23 -11.80 -13.34
CA SER A 67 0.55 -10.79 -14.06
C SER A 67 1.41 -9.95 -13.12
N ALA A 68 0.89 -9.61 -11.93
CA ALA A 68 1.66 -8.87 -10.92
C ALA A 68 2.82 -9.71 -10.35
N LEU A 69 2.58 -10.99 -10.07
CA LEU A 69 3.61 -11.94 -9.61
C LEU A 69 4.71 -12.15 -10.65
N ASP A 70 4.34 -12.20 -11.93
CA ASP A 70 5.28 -12.29 -13.06
C ASP A 70 6.18 -11.04 -13.14
N ALA A 71 5.58 -9.85 -13.01
CA ALA A 71 6.30 -8.57 -13.05
C ALA A 71 7.33 -8.39 -11.91
N VAL A 72 7.15 -9.10 -10.79
CA VAL A 72 8.10 -9.10 -9.67
C VAL A 72 8.90 -10.40 -9.56
N GLN A 73 8.88 -11.24 -10.60
CA GLN A 73 9.65 -12.49 -10.69
C GLN A 73 9.33 -13.51 -9.58
N LEU A 74 8.13 -13.45 -9.00
CA LEU A 74 7.68 -14.40 -7.97
C LEU A 74 6.82 -15.54 -8.52
N LYS A 75 6.40 -15.47 -9.78
CA LYS A 75 5.48 -16.45 -10.38
C LYS A 75 5.99 -17.89 -10.26
N ASP A 76 7.23 -18.15 -10.64
CA ASP A 76 7.81 -19.51 -10.63
C ASP A 76 8.06 -20.06 -9.22
N VAL A 77 8.11 -19.18 -8.20
CA VAL A 77 8.30 -19.58 -6.80
C VAL A 77 7.00 -20.10 -6.18
N VAL A 78 5.85 -19.65 -6.70
CA VAL A 78 4.53 -19.88 -6.11
C VAL A 78 3.59 -20.70 -7.00
N SER A 79 4.01 -21.00 -8.23
CA SER A 79 3.28 -21.82 -9.21
C SER A 79 3.40 -23.32 -8.96
#